data_AF-A0A3D5DWF2-F1
#
_entry.id   AF-A0A3D5DWF2-F1
#
_cell.length_a   1.000
_cell.length_b   1.000
_cell.length_c   1.000
_cell.angle_alpha   90.00
_cell.angle_beta   90.00
_cell.angle_gamma   90.00
#
_symmetry.space_group_name_H-M   'P 1'
#
loop_
_entity.id
_entity.type
_entity.pdbx_description
1 polymer ?
#
loop_
_entity_poly.entity_id
_entity_poly.type
_entity_poly.pdbx_seq_one_letter_code
_entity_poly.pdbx_strand_id
1 'polypeptide(L)'
;MTDKPKTYTTKTGKVLTDADIEQLAGEAERGYDVQTLKSRRRGRPMLGSAPSEVVPVRLDPDLRQAVEARATAEHTTTSEIIREALRRFLDVA
;
A
#
# COMPACT_ATOMS: atom_id res chain seq x y z
N MET A 1 -35.16 35.74 -7.06
CA MET A 1 -33.74 35.66 -6.66
C MET A 1 -33.34 34.20 -6.80
N THR A 2 -32.59 33.86 -7.84
CA THR A 2 -32.26 32.45 -8.13
C THR A 2 -31.06 32.08 -7.27
N ASP A 3 -31.31 31.35 -6.19
CA ASP A 3 -30.25 30.88 -5.31
C ASP A 3 -29.38 29.88 -6.08
N LYS A 4 -28.07 30.10 -6.10
CA LYS A 4 -27.16 29.21 -6.82
C LYS A 4 -27.02 27.92 -6.01
N PRO A 5 -27.11 26.73 -6.64
CA PRO A 5 -26.97 25.47 -5.92
C PRO A 5 -25.57 25.39 -5.29
N LYS A 6 -25.53 24.99 -4.01
CA LYS A 6 -24.28 24.87 -3.27
C LYS A 6 -23.49 23.69 -3.84
N THR A 7 -22.20 23.91 -4.06
CA THR A 7 -21.29 22.92 -4.66
C THR A 7 -20.06 22.75 -3.79
N TYR A 8 -19.57 21.50 -3.71
CA TYR A 8 -18.40 21.12 -2.90
C TYR A 8 -17.34 20.50 -3.80
N THR A 9 -16.08 20.88 -3.62
CA THR A 9 -14.97 20.35 -4.43
C THR A 9 -14.11 19.43 -3.60
N THR A 10 -13.94 18.18 -4.07
CA THR A 10 -13.06 17.19 -3.46
C THR A 10 -11.58 17.47 -3.75
N LYS A 11 -10.66 16.88 -2.98
CA LYS A 11 -9.20 17.00 -3.20
C LYS A 11 -8.75 16.57 -4.60
N THR A 12 -9.48 15.66 -5.24
CA THR A 12 -9.24 15.19 -6.61
C THR A 12 -9.90 16.06 -7.69
N GLY A 13 -10.53 17.18 -7.32
CA GLY A 13 -11.15 18.13 -8.25
C GLY A 13 -12.59 17.78 -8.67
N LYS A 14 -13.17 16.69 -8.16
CA LYS A 14 -14.58 16.33 -8.43
C LYS A 14 -15.50 17.31 -7.68
N VAL A 15 -16.47 17.87 -8.40
CA VAL A 15 -17.53 18.73 -7.85
C VAL A 15 -18.72 17.86 -7.44
N LEU A 16 -19.23 18.10 -6.24
CA LEU A 16 -20.40 17.47 -5.64
C LEU A 16 -21.51 18.52 -5.48
N THR A 17 -22.73 18.11 -5.73
CA THR A 17 -23.96 18.90 -5.52
C THR A 17 -24.59 18.54 -4.17
N ASP A 18 -25.52 19.37 -3.67
CA ASP A 18 -26.29 19.02 -2.47
C ASP A 18 -27.05 17.69 -2.61
N ALA A 19 -27.51 17.34 -3.83
CA ALA A 19 -28.15 16.05 -4.08
C ALA A 19 -27.18 14.86 -3.90
N ASP A 20 -25.91 15.03 -4.31
CA ASP A 20 -24.88 14.01 -4.08
C ASP A 20 -24.62 13.85 -2.57
N ILE A 21 -24.63 14.95 -1.81
CA ILE A 21 -24.43 14.91 -0.36
C ILE A 21 -25.60 14.18 0.34
N GLU A 22 -26.84 14.48 -0.04
CA GLU A 22 -28.02 13.82 0.52
C GLU A 22 -28.02 12.31 0.22
N GLN A 23 -27.64 11.93 -1.01
CA GLN A 23 -27.49 10.53 -1.37
C GLN A 23 -26.41 9.82 -0.54
N LEU A 24 -25.26 10.46 -0.35
CA LEU A 24 -24.16 9.93 0.46
C LEU A 24 -24.55 9.83 1.94
N ALA A 25 -25.31 10.79 2.46
CA ALA A 25 -25.84 10.76 3.82
C ALA A 25 -26.80 9.58 4.01
N GLY A 26 -27.78 9.43 3.11
CA GLY A 26 -28.72 8.29 3.15
C GLY A 26 -28.05 6.93 2.94
N GLU A 27 -26.94 6.87 2.19
CA GLU A 27 -26.10 5.66 2.12
C GLU A 27 -25.45 5.36 3.48
N ALA A 28 -24.88 6.36 4.14
CA ALA A 28 -24.23 6.17 5.44
C ALA A 28 -25.21 5.80 6.56
N GLU A 29 -26.40 6.41 6.58
CA GLU A 29 -27.45 6.15 7.58
C GLU A 29 -28.06 4.75 7.46
N ARG A 30 -28.15 4.20 6.24
CA ARG A 30 -28.56 2.79 6.02
C ARG A 30 -27.56 1.79 6.60
N GLY A 31 -26.35 2.24 6.91
CA GLY A 31 -25.27 1.42 7.44
C GLY A 31 -24.51 0.67 6.35
N TYR A 32 -23.21 0.52 6.54
CA TYR A 32 -22.34 -0.25 5.66
C TYR A 32 -22.15 -1.67 6.20
N ASP A 33 -22.07 -2.66 5.30
CA ASP A 33 -21.65 -4.00 5.70
C ASP A 33 -20.18 -3.99 6.12
N VAL A 34 -19.95 -4.14 7.42
CA VAL A 34 -18.63 -4.15 8.04
C VAL A 34 -17.73 -5.24 7.44
N GLN A 35 -18.27 -6.37 6.99
CA GLN A 35 -17.46 -7.44 6.39
C GLN A 35 -16.92 -7.03 5.02
N THR A 36 -17.73 -6.36 4.19
CA THR A 36 -17.26 -5.80 2.92
C THR A 36 -16.19 -4.72 3.13
N LEU A 37 -16.34 -3.89 4.16
CA LEU A 37 -15.35 -2.87 4.52
C LEU A 37 -14.03 -3.47 5.02
N LYS A 38 -14.09 -4.61 5.72
CA LYS A 38 -12.91 -5.37 6.19
C LYS A 38 -12.20 -6.15 5.09
N SER A 39 -12.86 -6.45 3.97
CA SER A 39 -12.27 -7.18 2.84
C SER A 39 -11.03 -6.46 2.27
N ARG A 40 -10.99 -5.13 2.37
CA ARG A 40 -9.77 -4.36 2.13
C ARG A 40 -8.82 -4.65 3.29
N ARG A 41 -7.81 -5.50 3.06
CA ARG A 41 -6.71 -5.76 3.99
C ARG A 41 -6.15 -4.42 4.49
N ARG A 42 -6.55 -4.02 5.70
CA ARG A 42 -6.00 -2.85 6.38
C ARG A 42 -4.64 -3.25 6.95
N GLY A 43 -3.58 -2.54 6.58
CA GLY A 43 -2.23 -2.77 7.06
C GLY A 43 -1.17 -2.62 5.97
N ARG A 44 0.10 -2.73 6.36
CA ARG A 44 1.20 -2.79 5.40
C ARG A 44 1.00 -4.03 4.51
N PRO A 45 1.14 -3.91 3.18
CA PRO A 45 1.13 -5.07 2.30
C PRO A 45 2.08 -6.15 2.82
N MET A 46 1.61 -7.39 2.83
CA MET A 46 2.40 -8.54 3.23
C MET A 46 3.44 -8.80 2.13
N LEU A 47 4.66 -9.18 2.50
CA LEU A 47 5.73 -9.50 1.55
C LEU A 47 5.66 -10.96 1.05
N GLY A 48 4.49 -11.59 1.17
CA GLY A 48 4.24 -13.01 0.89
C GLY A 48 2.87 -13.46 1.40
N SER A 49 2.69 -14.78 1.57
CA SER A 49 1.45 -15.40 2.06
C SER A 49 1.18 -15.17 3.55
N ALA A 50 2.20 -14.84 4.33
CA ALA A 50 2.17 -14.63 5.77
C ALA A 50 3.02 -13.42 6.18
N PRO A 51 2.88 -12.89 7.41
CA PRO A 51 3.75 -11.83 7.92
C PRO A 51 5.22 -12.25 7.84
N SER A 52 6.09 -11.34 7.41
CA SER A 52 7.53 -11.63 7.31
C SER A 52 8.17 -11.70 8.69
N GLU A 53 9.06 -12.68 8.87
CA GLU A 53 9.91 -12.82 10.05
C GLU A 53 11.33 -12.26 9.77
N VAL A 54 11.98 -11.73 10.80
CA VAL A 54 13.36 -11.23 10.70
C VAL A 54 14.32 -12.37 11.01
N VAL A 55 15.11 -12.78 10.01
CA VAL A 55 16.15 -13.81 10.15
C VAL A 55 17.52 -13.13 10.20
N PRO A 56 18.25 -13.15 11.33
CA PRO A 56 19.59 -12.56 11.42
C PRO A 56 20.63 -13.44 10.71
N VAL A 57 21.43 -12.85 9.81
CA VAL A 57 22.50 -13.53 9.07
C VAL A 57 23.81 -12.77 9.25
N ARG A 58 24.92 -13.50 9.46
CA ARG A 58 26.26 -12.91 9.49
C ARG A 58 26.81 -12.87 8.06
N LEU A 59 27.17 -11.68 7.61
CA LEU A 59 27.86 -11.43 6.34
C LEU A 59 29.28 -11.00 6.66
N ASP A 60 30.25 -11.48 5.89
CA ASP A 60 31.58 -10.88 5.90
C ASP A 60 31.52 -9.44 5.35
N PRO A 61 32.50 -8.58 5.70
CA PRO A 61 32.49 -7.18 5.31
C PRO A 61 32.43 -6.95 3.79
N ASP A 62 33.14 -7.78 3.01
CA ASP A 62 33.25 -7.64 1.56
C ASP A 62 31.91 -7.98 0.89
N LEU A 63 31.27 -9.06 1.33
CA LEU A 63 29.93 -9.44 0.87
C LEU A 63 28.89 -8.38 1.23
N ARG A 64 28.95 -7.83 2.46
CA ARG A 64 28.06 -6.74 2.86
C ARG A 64 28.22 -5.53 1.94
N GLN A 65 29.46 -5.13 1.65
CA GLN A 65 29.75 -4.01 0.74
C GLN A 65 29.24 -4.28 -0.68
N ALA A 66 29.39 -5.50 -1.19
CA ALA A 66 28.90 -5.90 -2.50
C ALA A 66 27.36 -5.78 -2.60
N VAL A 67 26.63 -6.18 -1.55
CA VAL A 67 25.16 -6.04 -1.50
C VAL A 67 24.75 -4.56 -1.45
N GLU A 68 25.42 -3.73 -0.66
CA GLU A 68 25.15 -2.29 -0.57
C GLU A 68 25.41 -1.57 -1.90
N ALA A 69 26.51 -1.89 -2.58
CA ALA A 69 26.86 -1.34 -3.88
C ALA A 69 25.80 -1.70 -4.92
N ARG A 70 25.34 -2.96 -4.94
CA ARG A 70 24.30 -3.41 -5.87
C ARG A 70 22.95 -2.77 -5.59
N ALA A 71 22.56 -2.66 -4.32
CA ALA A 71 21.32 -1.98 -3.93
C ALA A 71 21.30 -0.51 -4.38
N THR A 72 22.45 0.17 -4.26
CA THR A 72 22.62 1.55 -4.74
C THR A 72 22.50 1.65 -6.26
N ALA A 73 23.16 0.75 -7.00
CA ALA A 73 23.13 0.73 -8.46
C ALA A 73 21.73 0.44 -9.03
N GLU A 74 20.95 -0.41 -8.36
CA GLU A 74 19.59 -0.79 -8.78
C GLU A 74 18.50 0.11 -8.16
N HIS A 75 18.86 1.17 -7.43
CA HIS A 75 17.93 2.04 -6.71
C HIS A 75 16.92 1.28 -5.83
N THR A 76 17.38 0.21 -5.18
CA THR A 76 16.58 -0.67 -4.32
C THR A 76 17.18 -0.77 -2.93
N THR A 77 16.63 -1.65 -2.09
CA THR A 77 17.10 -1.87 -0.72
C THR A 77 18.00 -3.09 -0.63
N THR A 78 18.95 -3.08 0.31
CA THR A 78 19.80 -4.24 0.66
C THR A 78 18.97 -5.50 0.89
N SER A 79 17.85 -5.39 1.60
CA SER A 79 16.96 -6.54 1.85
C SER A 79 16.29 -7.07 0.59
N GLU A 80 16.03 -6.24 -0.43
CA GLU A 80 15.45 -6.71 -1.70
C GLU A 80 16.48 -7.47 -2.52
N ILE A 81 17.72 -6.97 -2.60
CA ILE A 81 18.83 -7.70 -3.24
C ILE A 81 19.03 -9.07 -2.58
N ILE A 82 19.03 -9.12 -1.25
CA ILE A 82 19.19 -10.40 -0.51
C ILE A 82 18.02 -11.34 -0.81
N ARG A 83 16.78 -10.86 -0.77
CA ARG A 83 15.60 -11.69 -1.08
C ARG A 83 15.63 -12.20 -2.51
N GLU A 84 15.98 -11.35 -3.47
CA GLU A 84 16.09 -11.74 -4.87
C GLU A 84 17.18 -12.80 -5.07
N ALA A 85 18.35 -12.62 -4.45
CA ALA A 85 19.43 -13.60 -4.48
C ALA A 85 18.97 -14.95 -3.93
N LEU A 86 18.24 -14.96 -2.81
CA LEU A 86 17.68 -16.19 -2.22
C LEU A 86 16.63 -16.83 -3.12
N ARG A 87 15.71 -16.05 -3.71
CA ARG A 87 14.72 -16.53 -4.68
C ARG A 87 15.37 -17.22 -5.87
N ARG A 88 16.40 -16.58 -6.45
CA ARG A 88 17.17 -17.13 -7.58
C ARG A 88 18.02 -18.34 -7.20
N PHE A 89 18.56 -18.38 -5.99
CA PHE A 89 19.39 -19.49 -5.51
C PHE A 89 18.56 -20.74 -5.15
N LEU A 90 17.34 -20.54 -4.65
CA LEU A 90 16.43 -21.62 -4.24
C LEU A 90 15.39 -21.97 -5.31
N ASP A 91 15.41 -21.32 -6.46
CA ASP A 91 14.42 -21.45 -7.54
C ASP A 91 12.96 -21.26 -7.06
N VAL A 92 12.72 -20.27 -6.20
CA VAL A 92 11.40 -19.91 -5.67
C VAL A 92 10.97 -18.51 -6.11
N ALA A 93 9.72 -18.39 -6.56
CA ALA A 93 9.13 -17.13 -7.07
C ALA A 93 8.63 -16.22 -5.93
#